data_AF-A0AAW1V6X9-F1
#
_entry.id   AF-A0AAW1V6X9-F1
#
_cell.length_a   1.000
_cell.length_b   1.000
_cell.length_c   1.000
_cell.angle_alpha   90.00
_cell.angle_beta   90.00
_cell.angle_gamma   90.00
#
_symmetry.space_group_name_H-M   'P 1'
#
loop_
_entity.id
_entity.type
_entity.pdbx_description
1 polymer ?
#
loop_
_entity_poly.entity_id
_entity_poly.type
_entity_poly.pdbx_seq_one_letter_code
_entity_poly.pdbx_strand_id
1 'polypeptide(L)'
;MKYVLEVLLVYFTLTVESSQNDPKLPERPEFILPCNKSNPDINNCVIRSLNHLRPYLIQGMNNMHLPSIEPFKIDRMVIENGRGSFRIRAAFFNVTAYGASNYTIKSVKTDVNRYTLELAIGLPKIDIKGKYDVNGNVLLFPVRSKGEFWAIFLDVEAVAKLYGKEVTNKEGVRFMKIDKLAVDFRFKKSRFKIKDVINHGNIIGEAINQFINNNSEEIIKEMKPAAVIAISNHFKSFLNAVILQYPLKLWLPDA
;
A
#
# COMPACT_ATOMS: atom_id res chain seq x y z
N MET A 1 72.55 -7.00 -12.65
CA MET A 1 71.61 -7.38 -11.57
C MET A 1 70.85 -6.21 -10.93
N LYS A 2 71.36 -4.95 -10.97
CA LYS A 2 70.62 -3.75 -10.51
C LYS A 2 69.37 -3.42 -11.36
N TYR A 3 69.45 -3.61 -12.68
CA TYR A 3 68.36 -3.26 -13.61
C TYR A 3 67.13 -4.18 -13.53
N VAL A 4 67.26 -5.42 -13.00
CA VAL A 4 66.12 -6.34 -12.90
C VAL A 4 65.26 -6.03 -11.66
N LEU A 5 65.86 -5.48 -10.60
CA LEU A 5 65.14 -5.10 -9.37
C LEU A 5 64.31 -3.82 -9.56
N GLU A 6 64.80 -2.84 -10.32
CA GLU A 6 64.05 -1.60 -10.58
C GLU A 6 62.86 -1.81 -11.51
N VAL A 7 62.97 -2.71 -12.49
CA VAL A 7 61.86 -3.04 -13.39
C VAL A 7 60.74 -3.79 -12.66
N LEU A 8 61.07 -4.62 -11.67
CA LEU A 8 60.06 -5.31 -10.83
C LEU A 8 59.34 -4.37 -9.86
N LEU A 9 60.02 -3.34 -9.33
CA LEU A 9 59.41 -2.32 -8.47
C LEU A 9 58.43 -1.41 -9.23
N VAL A 10 58.73 -1.09 -10.50
CA VAL A 10 57.82 -0.31 -11.36
C VAL A 10 56.60 -1.13 -11.79
N TYR A 11 56.73 -2.46 -11.95
CA TYR A 11 55.58 -3.32 -12.24
C TYR A 11 54.67 -3.56 -11.03
N PHE A 12 55.20 -3.52 -9.80
CA PHE A 12 54.42 -3.74 -8.58
C PHE A 12 53.63 -2.50 -8.12
N THR A 13 54.00 -1.29 -8.56
CA THR A 13 53.27 -0.05 -8.22
C THR A 13 52.13 0.28 -9.18
N LEU A 14 52.00 -0.42 -10.32
CA LEU A 14 50.97 -0.14 -11.34
C LEU A 14 49.68 -0.99 -11.24
N THR A 15 49.48 -1.79 -10.19
CA THR A 15 48.25 -2.62 -10.07
C THR A 15 47.50 -2.50 -8.75
N VAL A 16 47.56 -1.36 -8.07
CA VAL A 16 46.57 -1.06 -7.00
C VAL A 16 46.11 0.40 -7.09
N GLU A 17 45.50 0.77 -8.22
CA GLU A 17 44.42 1.76 -8.16
C GLU A 17 43.17 1.01 -7.72
N SER A 18 42.93 0.98 -6.41
CA SER A 18 41.61 0.71 -5.89
C SER A 18 40.70 1.87 -6.33
N SER A 19 40.14 1.78 -7.53
CA SER A 19 38.93 2.52 -7.85
C SER A 19 37.87 2.03 -6.86
N GLN A 20 37.68 2.74 -5.75
CA GLN A 20 36.39 2.77 -5.10
C GLN A 20 35.44 3.40 -6.12
N ASN A 21 34.97 2.59 -7.06
CA ASN A 21 33.79 2.91 -7.84
C ASN A 21 32.64 2.83 -6.84
N ASP A 22 32.47 3.91 -6.06
CA ASP A 22 31.21 4.14 -5.38
C ASP A 22 30.11 3.99 -6.44
N PRO A 23 29.10 3.13 -6.20
CA PRO A 23 28.06 2.90 -7.19
C PRO A 23 27.50 4.25 -7.64
N LYS A 24 27.58 4.56 -8.95
CA LYS A 24 26.97 5.77 -9.51
C LYS A 24 25.46 5.67 -9.28
N LEU A 25 24.99 6.34 -8.24
CA LEU A 25 23.58 6.29 -7.88
C LEU A 25 22.76 7.12 -8.85
N PRO A 26 21.54 6.66 -9.19
CA PRO A 26 20.69 7.34 -10.14
C PRO A 26 20.36 8.76 -9.66
N GLU A 27 20.18 9.66 -10.61
CA GLU A 27 19.70 11.02 -10.34
C GLU A 27 18.33 10.95 -9.63
N ARG A 28 18.12 11.84 -8.65
CA ARG A 28 16.88 11.86 -7.87
C ARG A 28 15.71 12.28 -8.78
N PRO A 29 14.67 11.46 -8.94
CA PRO A 29 13.50 11.86 -9.70
C PRO A 29 12.75 13.03 -9.06
N GLU A 30 12.11 13.87 -9.88
CA GLU A 30 11.39 15.09 -9.45
C GLU A 30 10.27 14.81 -8.43
N PHE A 31 9.59 13.66 -8.53
CA PHE A 31 8.53 13.27 -7.60
C PHE A 31 9.03 12.89 -6.20
N ILE A 32 10.35 12.70 -6.03
CA ILE A 32 10.96 12.42 -4.73
C ILE A 32 11.39 13.73 -4.08
N LEU A 33 10.61 14.18 -3.10
CA LEU A 33 11.03 15.22 -2.17
C LEU A 33 11.68 14.56 -0.94
N PRO A 34 13.01 14.65 -0.74
CA PRO A 34 13.70 13.91 0.30
C PRO A 34 13.49 14.51 1.69
N CYS A 35 13.60 13.66 2.70
CA CYS A 35 13.67 14.07 4.10
C CYS A 35 14.97 13.61 4.73
N ASN A 36 15.81 14.54 5.17
CA ASN A 36 17.06 14.18 5.85
C ASN A 36 16.77 13.51 7.20
N LYS A 37 17.46 12.42 7.53
CA LYS A 37 17.30 11.71 8.81
C LYS A 37 17.59 12.61 10.02
N SER A 38 18.50 13.56 9.87
CA SER A 38 18.86 14.53 10.91
C SER A 38 17.85 15.68 11.07
N ASN A 39 16.82 15.75 10.20
CA ASN A 39 15.85 16.84 10.25
C ASN A 39 15.05 16.80 11.58
N PRO A 40 15.17 17.83 12.44
CA PRO A 40 14.44 17.87 13.71
C PRO A 40 12.91 17.93 13.50
N ASP A 41 12.45 18.38 12.33
CA ASP A 41 11.04 18.43 11.92
C ASP A 41 10.72 17.38 10.84
N ILE A 42 11.13 16.14 11.11
CA ILE A 42 10.98 15.02 10.18
C ILE A 42 9.50 14.76 9.81
N ASN A 43 8.57 14.94 10.75
CA ASN A 43 7.16 14.67 10.52
C ASN A 43 6.56 15.63 9.48
N ASN A 44 6.81 16.93 9.60
CA ASN A 44 6.35 17.88 8.59
C ASN A 44 7.06 17.70 7.25
N CYS A 45 8.33 17.28 7.26
CA CYS A 45 9.00 16.90 6.04
C CYS A 45 8.26 15.77 5.32
N VAL A 46 7.94 14.67 6.02
CA VAL A 46 7.19 13.54 5.46
C VAL A 46 5.81 13.97 4.97
N ILE A 47 5.10 14.85 5.68
CA ILE A 47 3.83 15.43 5.23
C ILE A 47 4.00 16.16 3.90
N ARG A 48 5.01 17.03 3.78
CA ARG A 48 5.31 17.74 2.52
C ARG A 48 5.64 16.77 1.40
N SER A 49 6.47 15.76 1.66
CA SER A 49 6.84 14.75 0.66
C SER A 49 5.63 13.94 0.18
N LEU A 50 4.75 13.53 1.08
CA LEU A 50 3.53 12.81 0.72
C LEU A 50 2.53 13.68 -0.06
N ASN A 51 2.46 14.98 0.20
CA ASN A 51 1.63 15.91 -0.57
C ASN A 51 2.25 16.22 -1.95
N HIS A 52 3.57 16.38 -2.02
CA HIS A 52 4.32 16.55 -3.27
C HIS A 52 4.15 15.34 -4.21
N LEU A 53 4.10 14.14 -3.63
CA LEU A 53 3.92 12.89 -4.39
C LEU A 53 2.50 12.74 -4.98
N ARG A 54 1.49 13.42 -4.41
CA ARG A 54 0.07 13.27 -4.78
C ARG A 54 -0.22 13.37 -6.28
N PRO A 55 0.17 14.43 -7.01
CA PRO A 55 -0.12 14.53 -8.45
C PRO A 55 0.45 13.36 -9.25
N TYR A 56 1.64 12.88 -8.88
CA TYR A 56 2.28 11.73 -9.53
C TYR A 56 1.53 10.42 -9.25
N LEU A 57 1.01 10.23 -8.04
CA LEU A 57 0.16 9.07 -7.71
C LEU A 57 -1.16 9.09 -8.48
N ILE A 58 -1.76 10.28 -8.66
CA ILE A 58 -3.00 10.45 -9.42
C ILE A 58 -2.76 10.09 -10.89
N GLN A 59 -1.67 10.56 -11.47
CA GLN A 59 -1.32 10.23 -12.86
C GLN A 59 -0.96 8.74 -13.02
N GLY A 60 -0.36 8.14 -12.00
CA GLY A 60 0.35 6.87 -12.13
C GLY A 60 1.69 7.06 -12.84
N MET A 61 2.60 6.10 -12.68
CA MET A 61 3.93 6.12 -13.29
C MET A 61 4.16 4.80 -14.04
N ASN A 62 3.79 4.79 -15.33
CA ASN A 62 3.81 3.59 -16.17
C ASN A 62 5.21 2.97 -16.29
N ASN A 63 6.24 3.81 -16.40
CA ASN A 63 7.65 3.36 -16.44
C ASN A 63 8.08 2.60 -15.18
N MET A 64 7.40 2.79 -14.06
CA MET A 64 7.67 2.13 -12.77
C MET A 64 6.63 1.06 -12.42
N HIS A 65 5.71 0.75 -13.36
CA HIS A 65 4.55 -0.11 -13.12
C HIS A 65 3.70 0.33 -11.92
N LEU A 66 3.68 1.64 -11.64
CA LEU A 66 2.87 2.20 -10.57
C LEU A 66 1.51 2.63 -11.14
N PRO A 67 0.41 1.89 -10.85
CA PRO A 67 -0.90 2.29 -11.30
C PRO A 67 -1.35 3.59 -10.62
N SER A 68 -2.27 4.30 -11.28
CA SER A 68 -2.95 5.46 -10.71
C SER A 68 -3.71 5.10 -9.43
N ILE A 69 -3.75 6.03 -8.47
CA ILE A 69 -4.63 5.96 -7.30
C ILE A 69 -6.03 6.52 -7.57
N GLU A 70 -6.30 7.05 -8.77
CA GLU A 70 -7.57 7.66 -9.14
C GLU A 70 -7.93 7.42 -10.63
N PRO A 71 -8.73 6.39 -10.94
CA PRO A 71 -9.22 5.38 -10.02
C PRO A 71 -8.14 4.37 -9.61
N PHE A 72 -8.16 3.95 -8.36
CA PHE A 72 -7.35 2.84 -7.88
C PHE A 72 -7.97 1.51 -8.30
N LYS A 73 -7.17 0.63 -8.91
CA LYS A 73 -7.62 -0.65 -9.44
C LYS A 73 -7.00 -1.82 -8.68
N ILE A 74 -7.84 -2.80 -8.33
CA ILE A 74 -7.39 -4.07 -7.73
C ILE A 74 -7.96 -5.22 -8.56
N ASP A 75 -7.07 -6.01 -9.16
CA ASP A 75 -7.47 -7.13 -10.01
C ASP A 75 -8.20 -8.21 -9.19
N ARG A 76 -7.66 -8.52 -8.01
CA ARG A 76 -8.24 -9.51 -7.10
C ARG A 76 -7.92 -9.22 -5.64
N MET A 77 -8.94 -9.34 -4.80
CA MET A 77 -8.81 -9.34 -3.34
C MET A 77 -9.69 -10.43 -2.75
N VAL A 78 -9.17 -11.17 -1.77
CA VAL A 78 -9.96 -12.17 -1.03
C VAL A 78 -9.99 -11.75 0.43
N ILE A 79 -11.20 -11.68 0.97
CA ILE A 79 -11.45 -11.45 2.39
C ILE A 79 -12.14 -12.70 2.91
N GLU A 80 -11.53 -13.33 3.90
CA GLU A 80 -12.03 -14.59 4.45
C GLU A 80 -12.10 -14.49 5.97
N ASN A 81 -13.31 -14.65 6.50
CA ASN A 81 -13.55 -14.85 7.91
C ASN A 81 -14.01 -16.29 8.12
N GLY A 82 -13.20 -17.10 8.79
CA GLY A 82 -13.51 -18.50 9.07
C GLY A 82 -14.09 -18.76 10.47
N ARG A 83 -14.36 -17.70 11.24
CA ARG A 83 -14.73 -17.78 12.66
C ARG A 83 -16.00 -17.00 12.95
N GLY A 84 -16.60 -17.26 14.11
CA GLY A 84 -17.78 -16.54 14.57
C GLY A 84 -19.04 -16.85 13.77
N SER A 85 -19.98 -15.91 13.80
CA SER A 85 -21.29 -16.03 13.14
C SER A 85 -21.21 -15.80 11.64
N PHE A 86 -20.17 -15.14 11.14
CA PHE A 86 -19.98 -14.84 9.72
C PHE A 86 -18.80 -15.62 9.16
N ARG A 87 -19.05 -16.89 8.82
CA ARG A 87 -18.05 -17.75 8.18
C ARG A 87 -18.13 -17.58 6.67
N ILE A 88 -17.53 -16.51 6.16
CA ILE A 88 -17.66 -16.09 4.76
C ILE A 88 -16.30 -15.99 4.11
N ARG A 89 -16.22 -16.50 2.88
CA ARG A 89 -15.18 -16.17 1.92
C ARG A 89 -15.77 -15.27 0.84
N ALA A 90 -15.24 -14.05 0.74
CA ALA A 90 -15.62 -13.05 -0.25
C ALA A 90 -14.43 -12.77 -1.17
N ALA A 91 -14.57 -13.11 -2.45
CA ALA A 91 -13.59 -12.78 -3.48
C ALA A 91 -14.10 -11.62 -4.33
N PHE A 92 -13.29 -10.59 -4.48
CA PHE A 92 -13.56 -9.40 -5.28
C PHE A 92 -12.63 -9.35 -6.48
N PHE A 93 -13.15 -8.92 -7.62
CA PHE A 93 -12.44 -8.91 -8.90
C PHE A 93 -12.69 -7.61 -9.64
N ASN A 94 -11.68 -7.15 -10.39
CA ASN A 94 -11.74 -5.93 -11.20
C ASN A 94 -12.30 -4.74 -10.41
N VAL A 95 -11.85 -4.61 -9.17
CA VAL A 95 -12.31 -3.55 -8.26
C VAL A 95 -11.75 -2.23 -8.76
N THR A 96 -12.62 -1.24 -8.86
CA THR A 96 -12.28 0.14 -9.19
C THR A 96 -12.77 1.02 -8.05
N ALA A 97 -11.86 1.72 -7.39
CA ALA A 97 -12.13 2.64 -6.31
C ALA A 97 -11.83 4.08 -6.74
N TYR A 98 -12.75 4.99 -6.47
CA TYR A 98 -12.65 6.41 -6.75
C TYR A 98 -12.63 7.21 -5.44
N GLY A 99 -11.98 8.38 -5.47
CA GLY A 99 -11.89 9.31 -4.35
C GLY A 99 -10.67 9.12 -3.45
N ALA A 100 -9.81 8.12 -3.73
CA ALA A 100 -8.60 7.87 -2.95
C ALA A 100 -7.57 9.01 -3.07
N SER A 101 -7.62 9.79 -4.16
CA SER A 101 -6.79 10.99 -4.35
C SER A 101 -7.13 12.15 -3.41
N ASN A 102 -8.37 12.19 -2.89
CA ASN A 102 -8.88 13.28 -2.04
C ASN A 102 -8.54 13.07 -0.56
N TYR A 103 -7.40 12.43 -0.27
CA TYR A 103 -6.96 12.23 1.10
C TYR A 103 -6.48 13.54 1.74
N THR A 104 -6.67 13.64 3.05
CA THR A 104 -6.05 14.66 3.89
C THR A 104 -5.18 13.96 4.92
N ILE A 105 -3.90 14.30 4.97
CA ILE A 105 -3.00 13.82 6.03
C ILE A 105 -3.38 14.53 7.33
N LYS A 106 -3.77 13.77 8.35
CA LYS A 106 -4.20 14.30 9.65
C LYS A 106 -3.04 14.33 10.65
N SER A 107 -2.20 13.31 10.64
CA SER A 107 -0.99 13.27 11.47
C SER A 107 0.04 12.31 10.88
N VAL A 108 1.31 12.58 11.20
CA VAL A 108 2.46 11.74 10.90
C VAL A 108 3.31 11.64 12.16
N LYS A 109 3.74 10.41 12.49
CA LYS A 109 4.74 10.13 13.51
C LYS A 109 5.80 9.22 12.92
N THR A 110 7.02 9.71 12.83
CA THR A 110 8.16 9.02 12.21
C THR A 110 9.23 8.75 13.25
N ASP A 111 9.79 7.54 13.21
CA ASP A 111 11.06 7.20 13.86
C ASP A 111 12.01 6.68 12.78
N VAL A 112 12.93 7.53 12.35
CA VAL A 112 13.87 7.23 11.26
C VAL A 112 14.90 6.18 11.64
N ASN A 113 15.25 6.07 12.92
CA ASN A 113 16.22 5.10 13.42
C ASN A 113 15.63 3.69 13.45
N ARG A 114 14.34 3.59 13.78
CA ARG A 114 13.60 2.32 13.80
C ARG A 114 12.85 2.02 12.50
N TYR A 115 12.96 2.91 11.50
CA TYR A 115 12.21 2.84 10.25
C TYR A 115 10.70 2.64 10.47
N THR A 116 10.12 3.36 11.43
CA THR A 116 8.68 3.30 11.69
C THR A 116 7.98 4.58 11.26
N LEU A 117 6.78 4.42 10.72
CA LEU A 117 5.91 5.52 10.31
C LEU A 117 4.47 5.19 10.71
N GLU A 118 3.84 6.08 11.46
CA GLU A 118 2.41 6.08 11.71
C GLU A 118 1.78 7.28 11.00
N LEU A 119 0.79 6.99 10.15
CA LEU A 119 0.10 7.96 9.30
C LEU A 119 -1.39 7.87 9.56
N ALA A 120 -2.03 8.99 9.88
CA ALA A 120 -3.48 9.11 9.88
C ALA A 120 -3.94 9.91 8.66
N ILE A 121 -4.91 9.37 7.92
CA ILE A 121 -5.52 10.03 6.76
C ILE A 121 -7.05 10.09 6.89
N GLY A 122 -7.63 11.16 6.35
CA GLY A 122 -9.07 11.29 6.15
C GLY A 122 -9.42 11.29 4.67
N LEU A 123 -10.51 10.61 4.29
CA LEU A 123 -11.05 10.58 2.93
C LEU A 123 -12.55 10.94 3.00
N PRO A 124 -13.01 12.02 2.33
CA PRO A 124 -14.40 12.44 2.42
C PRO A 124 -15.40 11.40 1.86
N LYS A 125 -15.02 10.76 0.75
CA LYS A 125 -15.84 9.75 0.07
C LYS A 125 -14.93 8.77 -0.67
N ILE A 126 -15.24 7.48 -0.54
CA ILE A 126 -14.71 6.42 -1.40
C ILE A 126 -15.89 5.74 -2.08
N ASP A 127 -15.81 5.61 -3.40
CA ASP A 127 -16.80 4.93 -4.25
C ASP A 127 -16.13 3.71 -4.90
N ILE A 128 -16.63 2.51 -4.63
CA ILE A 128 -16.02 1.26 -5.06
C ILE A 128 -17.03 0.50 -5.89
N LYS A 129 -16.60 -0.01 -7.05
CA LYS A 129 -17.37 -0.94 -7.85
C LYS A 129 -16.51 -2.09 -8.33
N GLY A 130 -17.13 -3.22 -8.61
CA GLY A 130 -16.43 -4.38 -9.15
C GLY A 130 -17.32 -5.61 -9.20
N LYS A 131 -16.69 -6.77 -9.30
CA LYS A 131 -17.36 -8.07 -9.25
C LYS A 131 -17.06 -8.76 -7.93
N TYR A 132 -18.00 -9.54 -7.44
CA TYR A 132 -17.85 -10.34 -6.23
C TYR A 132 -18.30 -11.78 -6.45
N ASP A 133 -17.72 -12.68 -5.66
CA ASP A 133 -18.12 -14.08 -5.50
C ASP A 133 -18.02 -14.40 -4.01
N VAL A 134 -19.18 -14.63 -3.38
CA VAL A 134 -19.32 -14.84 -1.93
C VAL A 134 -19.90 -16.22 -1.69
N ASN A 135 -19.24 -16.97 -0.81
CA ASN A 135 -19.68 -18.27 -0.36
C ASN A 135 -19.38 -18.47 1.13
N GLY A 136 -20.29 -19.13 1.85
CA GLY A 136 -20.10 -19.45 3.26
C GLY A 136 -21.41 -19.55 4.03
N ASN A 137 -21.38 -19.21 5.31
CA ASN A 137 -22.51 -19.29 6.21
C ASN A 137 -22.63 -18.02 7.05
N VAL A 138 -23.85 -17.50 7.15
CA VAL A 138 -24.25 -16.52 8.17
C VAL A 138 -25.08 -17.28 9.21
N LEU A 139 -24.55 -17.39 10.42
CA LEU A 139 -25.06 -18.30 11.46
C LEU A 139 -25.13 -19.74 10.92
N LEU A 140 -26.36 -20.26 10.77
CA LEU A 140 -26.65 -21.58 10.24
C LEU A 140 -27.06 -21.54 8.75
N PHE A 141 -27.31 -20.36 8.19
CA PHE A 141 -27.83 -20.20 6.84
C PHE A 141 -26.68 -20.18 5.82
N PRO A 142 -26.67 -21.10 4.83
CA PRO A 142 -25.71 -21.03 3.74
C PRO A 142 -25.98 -19.80 2.88
N VAL A 143 -24.92 -19.07 2.54
CA VAL A 143 -24.96 -17.91 1.66
C VAL A 143 -24.11 -18.19 0.44
N ARG A 144 -24.71 -18.04 -0.73
CA ARG A 144 -24.02 -18.04 -2.01
C ARG A 144 -24.57 -16.90 -2.85
N SER A 145 -23.67 -16.05 -3.32
CA SER A 145 -24.04 -14.88 -4.10
C SER A 145 -22.86 -14.48 -4.99
N LYS A 146 -23.16 -14.11 -6.23
CA LYS A 146 -22.14 -13.72 -7.22
C LYS A 146 -22.73 -12.66 -8.12
N GLY A 147 -21.91 -11.69 -8.52
CA GLY A 147 -22.30 -10.69 -9.50
C GLY A 147 -21.50 -9.40 -9.38
N GLU A 148 -22.17 -8.27 -9.50
CA GLU A 148 -21.58 -6.94 -9.44
C GLU A 148 -21.94 -6.24 -8.13
N PHE A 149 -21.02 -5.43 -7.61
CA PHE A 149 -21.26 -4.63 -6.41
C PHE A 149 -20.86 -3.18 -6.61
N TRP A 150 -21.50 -2.33 -5.81
CA TRP A 150 -21.15 -0.94 -5.55
C TRP A 150 -21.15 -0.72 -4.05
N ALA A 151 -20.16 0.00 -3.55
CA ALA A 151 -20.05 0.38 -2.16
C ALA A 151 -19.60 1.84 -2.05
N ILE A 152 -20.27 2.61 -1.21
CA ILE A 152 -19.89 3.98 -0.90
C ILE A 152 -19.57 4.05 0.58
N PHE A 153 -18.42 4.63 0.92
CA PHE A 153 -18.02 4.95 2.29
C PHE A 153 -17.84 6.47 2.40
N LEU A 154 -18.40 7.07 3.44
CA LEU A 154 -18.34 8.52 3.69
C LEU A 154 -17.63 8.81 5.01
N ASP A 155 -16.87 9.90 5.02
CA ASP A 155 -16.08 10.36 6.16
C ASP A 155 -15.18 9.25 6.71
N VAL A 156 -14.33 8.69 5.84
CA VAL A 156 -13.40 7.62 6.21
C VAL A 156 -12.20 8.22 6.92
N GLU A 157 -11.83 7.62 8.04
CA GLU A 157 -10.55 7.86 8.72
C GLU A 157 -9.77 6.56 8.76
N ALA A 158 -8.52 6.59 8.31
CA ALA A 158 -7.65 5.43 8.32
C ALA A 158 -6.32 5.74 9.01
N VAL A 159 -5.78 4.75 9.71
CA VAL A 159 -4.47 4.79 10.33
C VAL A 159 -3.64 3.66 9.74
N ALA A 160 -2.44 3.99 9.27
CA ALA A 160 -1.46 3.03 8.79
C ALA A 160 -0.20 3.09 9.66
N LYS A 161 0.23 1.94 10.16
CA LYS A 161 1.50 1.77 10.89
C LYS A 161 2.42 0.89 10.07
N LEU A 162 3.52 1.48 9.63
CA LEU A 162 4.54 0.86 8.81
C LEU A 162 5.76 0.58 9.68
N TYR A 163 6.29 -0.63 9.53
CA TYR A 163 7.55 -1.07 10.13
C TYR A 163 8.47 -1.51 8.99
N GLY A 164 9.53 -0.72 8.78
CA GLY A 164 10.55 -0.96 7.78
C GLY A 164 11.77 -1.67 8.34
N LYS A 165 12.62 -2.10 7.43
CA LYS A 165 14.00 -2.52 7.71
C LYS A 165 14.89 -2.12 6.55
N GLU A 166 16.14 -1.80 6.88
CA GLU A 166 17.17 -1.58 5.88
C GLU A 166 17.56 -2.91 5.24
N VAL A 167 17.75 -2.88 3.92
CA VAL A 167 18.29 -4.00 3.14
C VAL A 167 19.34 -3.46 2.18
N THR A 168 20.42 -4.22 1.98
CA THR A 168 21.53 -3.82 1.11
C THR A 168 21.59 -4.73 -0.11
N ASN A 169 21.75 -4.16 -1.30
CA ASN A 169 21.96 -4.96 -2.51
C ASN A 169 23.42 -5.48 -2.59
N LYS A 170 23.74 -6.26 -3.63
CA LYS A 170 25.09 -6.83 -3.82
C LYS A 170 26.19 -5.78 -4.02
N GLU A 171 25.81 -4.56 -4.39
CA GLU A 171 26.71 -3.43 -4.67
C GLU A 171 26.88 -2.52 -3.43
N GLY A 172 26.33 -2.89 -2.27
CA GLY A 172 26.42 -2.07 -1.05
C GLY A 172 25.40 -0.93 -0.98
N VAL A 173 24.47 -0.82 -1.94
CA VAL A 173 23.44 0.23 -1.94
C VAL A 173 22.32 -0.14 -0.97
N ARG A 174 22.00 0.80 -0.06
CA ARG A 174 20.94 0.64 0.95
C ARG A 174 19.56 0.98 0.39
N PHE A 175 18.58 0.16 0.72
CA PHE A 175 17.15 0.33 0.43
C PHE A 175 16.35 0.13 1.72
N MET A 176 15.08 0.50 1.71
CA MET A 176 14.14 0.12 2.77
C MET A 176 13.14 -0.90 2.23
N LYS A 177 12.91 -1.96 3.01
CA LYS A 177 11.81 -2.91 2.79
C LYS A 177 10.79 -2.75 3.92
N ILE A 178 9.51 -2.72 3.59
CA ILE A 178 8.43 -2.80 4.56
C ILE A 178 8.29 -4.25 5.02
N ASP A 179 8.56 -4.49 6.30
CA ASP A 179 8.44 -5.80 6.94
C ASP A 179 7.00 -6.04 7.43
N LYS A 180 6.35 -5.00 7.98
CA LYS A 180 4.95 -5.05 8.41
C LYS A 180 4.23 -3.76 8.07
N LEU A 181 3.01 -3.90 7.59
CA LEU A 181 2.03 -2.82 7.49
C LEU A 181 0.81 -3.24 8.28
N ALA A 182 0.33 -2.39 9.17
CA ALA A 182 -0.94 -2.56 9.86
C ALA A 182 -1.85 -1.38 9.50
N VAL A 183 -3.02 -1.68 8.97
CA VAL A 183 -4.03 -0.68 8.63
C VAL A 183 -5.23 -0.87 9.54
N ASP A 184 -5.80 0.22 10.00
CA ASP A 184 -7.14 0.26 10.58
C ASP A 184 -7.93 1.42 9.97
N PHE A 185 -9.25 1.32 9.96
CA PHE A 185 -10.12 2.36 9.42
C PHE A 185 -11.48 2.38 10.11
N ARG A 186 -12.10 3.56 10.09
CA ARG A 186 -13.51 3.76 10.44
C ARG A 186 -14.14 4.69 9.42
N PHE A 187 -15.46 4.68 9.35
CA PHE A 187 -16.22 5.58 8.50
C PHE A 187 -17.56 5.89 9.15
N LYS A 188 -18.14 7.05 8.82
CA LYS A 188 -19.40 7.49 9.42
C LYS A 188 -20.61 6.83 8.79
N LYS A 189 -20.58 6.62 7.47
CA LYS A 189 -21.68 6.01 6.72
C LYS A 189 -21.15 5.06 5.66
N SER A 190 -21.92 4.01 5.40
CA SER A 190 -21.72 3.12 4.26
C SER A 190 -23.04 2.87 3.54
N ARG A 191 -22.96 2.58 2.24
CA ARG A 191 -24.08 2.12 1.42
C ARG A 191 -23.58 1.05 0.48
N PHE A 192 -24.37 -0.02 0.36
CA PHE A 192 -24.02 -1.14 -0.50
C PHE A 192 -25.13 -1.36 -1.53
N LYS A 193 -24.73 -1.76 -2.73
CA LYS A 193 -25.63 -2.28 -3.74
C LYS A 193 -24.98 -3.49 -4.39
N ILE A 194 -25.72 -4.56 -4.53
CA ILE A 194 -25.30 -5.72 -5.31
C ILE A 194 -26.32 -6.00 -6.41
N LYS A 195 -25.82 -6.56 -7.50
CA LYS A 195 -26.61 -7.18 -8.57
C LYS A 195 -26.19 -8.64 -8.64
N ASP A 196 -26.99 -9.51 -8.04
CA ASP A 196 -26.79 -10.95 -8.05
C ASP A 196 -27.17 -11.55 -9.41
N VAL A 197 -26.38 -12.52 -9.91
CA VAL A 197 -26.61 -13.19 -11.20
C VAL A 197 -26.91 -14.68 -11.08
N ILE A 198 -26.94 -15.24 -9.87
CA ILE A 198 -27.17 -16.67 -9.61
C ILE A 198 -28.52 -16.97 -8.94
N ASN A 199 -29.07 -16.02 -8.18
CA ASN A 199 -30.31 -16.16 -7.42
C ASN A 199 -31.53 -15.65 -8.20
N HIS A 200 -31.69 -16.13 -9.44
CA HIS A 200 -32.69 -15.78 -10.47
C HIS A 200 -33.99 -15.10 -9.97
N GLY A 201 -34.01 -13.77 -9.85
CA GLY A 201 -35.22 -12.96 -9.60
C GLY A 201 -34.93 -11.57 -9.00
N ASN A 202 -35.57 -10.51 -9.52
CA ASN A 202 -35.38 -9.13 -9.04
C ASN A 202 -35.77 -8.94 -7.57
N ILE A 203 -36.80 -9.65 -7.10
CA ILE A 203 -37.31 -9.58 -5.71
C ILE A 203 -36.25 -10.07 -4.71
N ILE A 204 -35.55 -11.17 -5.03
CA ILE A 204 -34.50 -11.73 -4.17
C ILE A 204 -33.32 -10.76 -4.10
N GLY A 205 -32.95 -10.15 -5.23
CA GLY A 205 -31.91 -9.12 -5.26
C GLY A 205 -32.24 -7.91 -4.38
N GLU A 206 -33.47 -7.39 -4.43
CA GLU A 206 -33.89 -6.28 -3.57
C GLU A 206 -33.90 -6.66 -2.09
N ALA A 207 -34.41 -7.84 -1.75
CA ALA A 207 -34.39 -8.33 -0.37
C ALA A 207 -32.97 -8.48 0.18
N ILE A 208 -32.01 -8.99 -0.62
CA ILE A 208 -30.61 -9.08 -0.22
C ILE A 208 -30.00 -7.67 -0.03
N ASN A 209 -30.29 -6.74 -0.94
CA ASN A 209 -29.82 -5.35 -0.81
C ASN A 209 -30.36 -4.69 0.47
N GLN A 210 -31.65 -4.87 0.76
CA GLN A 210 -32.26 -4.37 2.01
C GLN A 210 -31.61 -5.02 3.23
N PHE A 211 -31.42 -6.34 3.22
CA PHE A 211 -30.76 -7.05 4.31
C PHE A 211 -29.34 -6.52 4.57
N ILE A 212 -28.52 -6.37 3.52
CA ILE A 212 -27.14 -5.87 3.66
C ILE A 212 -27.12 -4.46 4.25
N ASN A 213 -27.96 -3.55 3.77
CA ASN A 213 -27.96 -2.17 4.25
C ASN A 213 -28.56 -2.05 5.66
N ASN A 214 -29.61 -2.82 6.00
CA ASN A 214 -30.20 -2.81 7.34
C ASN A 214 -29.26 -3.42 8.40
N ASN A 215 -28.38 -4.32 8.00
CA ASN A 215 -27.46 -5.02 8.89
C ASN A 215 -25.99 -4.64 8.66
N SER A 216 -25.72 -3.53 7.96
CA SER A 216 -24.37 -3.21 7.49
C SER A 216 -23.37 -3.06 8.62
N GLU A 217 -23.79 -2.46 9.75
CA GLU A 217 -22.91 -2.23 10.90
C GLU A 217 -22.36 -3.53 11.48
N GLU A 218 -23.23 -4.53 11.71
CA GLU A 218 -22.83 -5.83 12.24
C GLU A 218 -22.00 -6.62 11.22
N ILE A 219 -22.40 -6.59 9.94
CA ILE A 219 -21.63 -7.23 8.86
C ILE A 219 -20.22 -6.64 8.79
N ILE A 220 -20.11 -5.30 8.84
CA ILE A 220 -18.81 -4.60 8.81
C ILE A 220 -17.99 -4.98 10.02
N LYS A 221 -18.57 -4.96 11.22
CA LYS A 221 -17.88 -5.31 12.46
C LYS A 221 -17.28 -6.72 12.41
N GLU A 222 -18.03 -7.68 11.91
CA GLU A 222 -17.60 -9.09 11.78
C GLU A 222 -16.56 -9.28 10.67
N MET A 223 -16.70 -8.59 9.53
CA MET A 223 -15.80 -8.73 8.39
C MET A 223 -14.54 -7.86 8.48
N LYS A 224 -14.56 -6.78 9.28
CA LYS A 224 -13.46 -5.81 9.38
C LYS A 224 -12.12 -6.45 9.75
N PRO A 225 -12.00 -7.37 10.73
CA PRO A 225 -10.73 -8.03 11.05
C PRO A 225 -10.08 -8.73 9.85
N ALA A 226 -10.87 -9.43 9.04
CA ALA A 226 -10.37 -10.07 7.81
C ALA A 226 -10.02 -9.02 6.74
N ALA A 227 -10.84 -7.98 6.60
CA ALA A 227 -10.63 -6.90 5.64
C ALA A 227 -9.33 -6.13 5.91
N VAL A 228 -9.06 -5.75 7.17
CA VAL A 228 -7.82 -5.02 7.52
C VAL A 228 -6.57 -5.84 7.23
N ILE A 229 -6.61 -7.17 7.40
CA ILE A 229 -5.50 -8.05 7.06
C ILE A 229 -5.28 -8.08 5.54
N ALA A 230 -6.34 -8.30 4.76
CA ALA A 230 -6.27 -8.34 3.30
C ALA A 230 -5.76 -7.01 2.71
N ILE A 231 -6.30 -5.90 3.20
CA ILE A 231 -5.90 -4.54 2.81
C ILE A 231 -4.44 -4.27 3.20
N SER A 232 -4.03 -4.62 4.41
CA SER A 232 -2.65 -4.45 4.88
C SER A 232 -1.65 -5.22 4.01
N ASN A 233 -1.96 -6.47 3.67
CA ASN A 233 -1.10 -7.30 2.82
C ASN A 233 -1.02 -6.77 1.38
N HIS A 234 -2.14 -6.32 0.83
CA HIS A 234 -2.18 -5.72 -0.50
C HIS A 234 -1.32 -4.45 -0.55
N PHE A 235 -1.54 -3.49 0.36
CA PHE A 235 -0.78 -2.25 0.37
C PHE A 235 0.69 -2.45 0.77
N LYS A 236 1.03 -3.41 1.63
CA LYS A 236 2.43 -3.77 1.89
C LYS A 236 3.14 -4.21 0.61
N SER A 237 2.48 -5.06 -0.18
CA SER A 237 3.06 -5.58 -1.43
C SER A 237 3.22 -4.47 -2.46
N PHE A 238 2.18 -3.65 -2.62
CA PHE A 238 2.19 -2.47 -3.47
C PHE A 238 3.31 -1.49 -3.11
N LEU A 239 3.39 -1.07 -1.83
CA LEU A 239 4.41 -0.13 -1.38
C LEU A 239 5.82 -0.69 -1.52
N ASN A 240 6.04 -1.98 -1.24
CA ASN A 240 7.34 -2.62 -1.47
C ASN A 240 7.73 -2.65 -2.95
N ALA A 241 6.78 -2.87 -3.86
CA ALA A 241 7.04 -2.83 -5.29
C ALA A 241 7.52 -1.45 -5.77
N VAL A 242 7.17 -0.37 -5.06
CA VAL A 242 7.59 1.00 -5.36
C VAL A 242 8.88 1.38 -4.63
N ILE A 243 8.92 1.26 -3.30
CA ILE A 243 10.02 1.78 -2.47
C ILE A 243 11.34 1.06 -2.78
N LEU A 244 11.28 -0.24 -3.13
CA LEU A 244 12.49 -1.00 -3.47
C LEU A 244 13.10 -0.63 -4.83
N GLN A 245 12.42 0.17 -5.65
CA GLN A 245 13.01 0.70 -6.89
C GLN A 245 13.99 1.85 -6.60
N TYR A 246 13.94 2.47 -5.41
CA TYR A 246 14.70 3.67 -5.07
C TYR A 246 15.59 3.48 -3.84
N PRO A 247 16.91 3.69 -3.99
CA PRO A 247 17.84 3.68 -2.86
C PRO A 247 17.41 4.62 -1.75
N LEU A 248 17.66 4.22 -0.51
CA LEU A 248 17.27 4.95 0.69
C LEU A 248 17.78 6.40 0.67
N LYS A 249 19.01 6.60 0.22
CA LYS A 249 19.64 7.94 0.12
C LYS A 249 18.90 8.92 -0.78
N LEU A 250 18.05 8.46 -1.70
CA LEU A 250 17.29 9.35 -2.58
C LEU A 250 16.16 10.05 -1.84
N TRP A 251 15.55 9.40 -0.86
CA TRP A 251 14.35 9.90 -0.18
C TRP A 251 14.52 10.07 1.34
N LEU A 252 15.50 9.40 1.95
CA LEU A 252 15.86 9.48 3.37
C LEU A 252 17.40 9.48 3.59
N PRO A 253 18.14 10.52 3.13
CA PRO A 253 19.60 10.62 3.31
C PRO A 253 20.02 10.79 4.78
N ASP A 254 21.21 10.29 5.15
CA ASP A 254 21.68 10.22 6.55
C ASP A 254 22.05 11.58 7.15
N ALA A 255 22.80 12.41 6.43
CA ALA A 255 23.05 13.82 6.70
C ALA A 255 23.75 14.40 5.47
#